data_AF-C3Z5J8-F1
#
_entry.id   AF-C3Z5J8-F1
#
_cell.length_a   1.000
_cell.length_b   1.000
_cell.length_c   1.000
_cell.angle_alpha   90.00
_cell.angle_beta   90.00
_cell.angle_gamma   90.00
#
_symmetry.space_group_name_H-M   'P 1'
#
loop_
_entity.id
_entity.type
_entity.pdbx_description
1 polymer ?
#
loop_
_entity_poly.entity_id
_entity_poly.type
_entity_poly.pdbx_seq_one_letter_code
_entity_poly.pdbx_strand_id
1 'polypeptide(L)'
;MESIQRVGAAGMLENHRVLYKCKDYRLPLCELYFCRHCLKLRSKDCVSHEVDSHYCPNCMENMPSAEAKLKKNRCANCFDCPSCKHTLSTRATSVLVPSADDPNKAVAKKAYYLACAFCRWTSRDIGLKDQSVASGGWEEQENPNAQRISELVEYYKQVAQKEKSDRERKKYAKSRIRLLGMSVSNGSLISAPDADMSLLKEEEQKLVKITPNMAVEEVEGLPEDIYTTPINLAHITSIAQRLSQPDEQPTLTNKLYPIHKHLLVKRSLRCKECEHNLSKPEFNPASIKFKIQLVALVVIFRKANKISFVVKVTPMKAVGDVKIAFKMKYNYKNITTPLGSKEEKETPMVVLEHHVDVNLGQVIPS
;
A
#
# COMPACT_ATOMS: atom_id res chain seq x y z
N MET A 1 -11.04 -2.70 7.79
CA MET A 1 -9.59 -3.02 7.71
C MET A 1 -9.20 -3.65 9.03
N GLU A 2 -9.48 -4.95 9.16
CA GLU A 2 -9.12 -5.70 10.36
C GLU A 2 -7.62 -5.92 10.37
N SER A 3 -6.98 -5.49 11.45
CA SER A 3 -5.60 -5.79 11.76
C SER A 3 -5.44 -7.30 11.87
N ILE A 4 -4.73 -7.90 10.92
CA ILE A 4 -4.24 -9.28 11.01
C ILE A 4 -3.48 -9.40 12.34
N GLN A 5 -4.11 -10.02 13.35
CA GLN A 5 -3.46 -10.36 14.61
C GLN A 5 -2.32 -11.32 14.27
N ARG A 6 -1.09 -10.86 14.45
CA ARG A 6 0.11 -11.69 14.30
C ARG A 6 0.17 -12.65 15.48
N VAL A 7 -0.44 -13.83 15.33
CA VAL A 7 -0.26 -14.94 16.27
C VAL A 7 1.11 -15.58 16.01
N GLY A 8 2.17 -14.90 16.47
CA GLY A 8 3.49 -15.50 16.67
C GLY A 8 3.72 -15.78 18.16
N ALA A 9 4.92 -16.21 18.56
CA ALA A 9 5.29 -16.39 19.98
C ALA A 9 5.00 -15.17 20.87
N ALA A 10 4.89 -13.97 20.28
CA ALA A 10 4.46 -12.74 20.94
C ALA A 10 2.98 -12.72 21.37
N GLY A 11 2.13 -13.59 20.82
CA GLY A 11 0.73 -13.75 21.21
C GLY A 11 0.49 -14.80 22.29
N MET A 12 1.46 -15.66 22.58
CA MET A 12 1.36 -16.66 23.67
C MET A 12 1.66 -16.07 25.06
N LEU A 13 2.49 -15.02 25.10
CA LEU A 13 2.75 -14.24 26.31
C LEU A 13 1.95 -12.93 26.22
N GLU A 14 1.38 -12.49 27.33
CA GLU A 14 0.60 -11.25 27.43
C GLU A 14 1.51 -10.01 27.42
N ASN A 15 2.26 -9.82 26.33
CA ASN A 15 3.22 -8.73 26.16
C ASN A 15 2.58 -7.34 26.33
N HIS A 16 1.27 -7.23 26.08
CA HIS A 16 0.49 -6.00 26.27
C HIS A 16 0.35 -5.58 27.75
N ARG A 17 0.74 -6.41 28.71
CA ARG A 17 0.76 -6.04 30.13
C ARG A 17 1.96 -5.17 30.51
N VAL A 18 3.07 -5.25 29.78
CA VAL A 18 4.28 -4.44 30.05
C VAL A 18 4.51 -3.48 28.90
N LEU A 19 4.29 -2.19 29.15
CA LEU A 19 4.34 -1.15 28.15
C LEU A 19 5.48 -0.17 28.44
N TYR A 20 6.15 0.26 27.39
CA TYR A 20 7.20 1.26 27.44
C TYR A 20 6.66 2.58 26.87
N LYS A 21 6.95 3.68 27.55
CA LYS A 21 6.59 5.02 27.08
C LYS A 21 7.51 5.45 25.95
N CYS A 22 6.92 5.79 24.82
CA CYS A 22 7.58 6.38 23.66
C CYS A 22 6.83 7.65 23.25
N LYS A 23 7.35 8.82 23.65
CA LYS A 23 6.63 10.10 23.56
C LYS A 23 5.23 9.99 24.21
N ASP A 24 4.17 10.03 23.41
CA ASP A 24 2.77 9.95 23.85
C ASP A 24 2.21 8.52 23.84
N TYR A 25 2.92 7.58 23.20
CA TYR A 25 2.48 6.20 23.03
C TYR A 25 3.01 5.29 24.15
N ARG A 26 2.21 4.28 24.51
CA ARG A 26 2.59 3.18 25.41
C ARG A 26 2.42 1.88 24.66
N LEU A 27 3.53 1.21 24.36
CA LEU A 27 3.53 0.01 23.53
C LEU A 27 4.44 -1.06 24.13
N PRO A 28 4.16 -2.34 23.87
CA PRO A 28 5.05 -3.41 24.30
C PRO A 28 6.41 -3.29 23.61
N LEU A 29 7.46 -3.72 24.31
CA LEU A 29 8.84 -3.57 23.84
C LEU A 29 9.10 -4.24 22.48
N CYS A 30 8.40 -5.33 22.18
CA CYS A 30 8.50 -6.06 20.90
C CYS A 30 7.97 -5.28 19.69
N GLU A 31 7.17 -4.22 19.93
CA GLU A 31 6.64 -3.35 18.88
C GLU A 31 7.42 -2.03 18.73
N LEU A 32 8.40 -1.79 19.61
CA LEU A 32 9.23 -0.59 19.59
C LEU A 32 10.56 -0.82 18.87
N TYR A 33 11.07 0.25 18.29
CA TYR A 33 12.39 0.35 17.68
C TYR A 33 13.30 1.19 18.56
N PHE A 34 14.59 0.90 18.56
CA PHE A 34 15.58 1.70 19.27
C PHE A 34 16.52 2.37 18.27
N CYS A 35 16.47 3.69 18.19
CA CYS A 35 17.33 4.43 17.29
C CYS A 35 18.70 4.67 17.93
N ARG A 36 19.75 4.01 17.42
CA ARG A 36 21.12 4.16 17.93
C ARG A 36 21.74 5.55 17.69
N HIS A 37 21.21 6.33 16.74
CA HIS A 37 21.72 7.67 16.42
C HIS A 37 21.20 8.76 17.36
N CYS A 38 19.91 8.73 17.71
CA CYS A 38 19.31 9.71 18.63
C CYS A 38 19.07 9.16 20.04
N LEU A 39 19.43 7.89 20.29
CA LEU A 39 19.32 7.18 21.57
C LEU A 39 17.92 7.19 22.19
N LYS A 40 16.88 7.16 21.34
CA LYS A 40 15.47 7.19 21.75
C LYS A 40 14.71 5.97 21.23
N LEU A 41 13.75 5.50 22.02
CA LEU A 41 12.74 4.56 21.57
C LEU A 41 11.79 5.22 20.57
N ARG A 42 11.31 4.42 19.60
CA ARG A 42 10.38 4.84 18.54
C ARG A 42 9.27 3.82 18.39
N SER A 43 8.03 4.27 18.38
CA SER A 43 6.87 3.48 17.96
C SER A 43 6.75 3.43 16.45
N LYS A 44 5.88 2.55 15.94
CA LYS A 44 5.49 2.50 14.51
C LYS A 44 4.90 3.83 14.02
N ASP A 45 4.33 4.65 14.90
CA ASP A 45 3.75 5.96 14.54
C ASP A 45 4.80 7.09 14.59
N CYS A 46 5.85 6.91 15.39
CA CYS A 46 6.98 7.85 15.50
C CYS A 46 8.01 7.72 14.37
N VAL A 47 7.82 6.79 13.43
CA VAL A 47 8.74 6.51 12.31
C VAL A 47 8.09 6.85 10.97
N SER A 48 8.90 7.15 9.97
CA SER A 48 8.45 7.23 8.58
C SER A 48 8.47 5.83 7.96
N HIS A 49 7.40 5.52 7.22
CA HIS A 49 7.24 4.25 6.50
C HIS A 49 7.58 4.48 5.03
N GLU A 50 8.47 3.66 4.50
CA GLU A 50 8.87 3.68 3.10
C GLU A 50 8.54 2.33 2.45
N VAL A 51 8.18 2.38 1.17
CA VAL A 51 7.98 1.20 0.33
C VAL A 51 9.34 0.75 -0.20
N ASP A 52 9.82 -0.43 0.22
CA ASP A 52 11.11 -0.96 -0.21
C ASP A 52 10.96 -1.85 -1.46
N SER A 53 9.99 -2.78 -1.45
CA SER A 53 9.69 -3.63 -2.61
C SER A 53 8.23 -4.08 -2.65
N HIS A 54 7.76 -4.45 -3.83
CA HIS A 54 6.45 -5.05 -4.07
C HIS A 54 6.63 -6.54 -4.36
N TYR A 55 5.76 -7.40 -3.83
CA TYR A 55 5.81 -8.83 -4.10
C TYR A 55 4.44 -9.48 -4.08
N CYS A 56 4.27 -10.59 -4.80
CA CYS A 56 3.04 -11.36 -4.75
C CYS A 56 3.09 -12.37 -3.58
N PRO A 57 2.06 -12.45 -2.72
CA PRO A 57 2.08 -13.41 -1.62
C PRO A 57 1.81 -14.87 -2.05
N ASN A 58 1.51 -15.12 -3.33
CA ASN A 58 1.34 -16.47 -3.87
C ASN A 58 2.62 -17.02 -4.51
N CYS A 59 3.10 -16.39 -5.58
CA CYS A 59 4.31 -16.83 -6.28
C CYS A 59 5.60 -16.37 -5.60
N MET A 60 5.53 -15.48 -4.59
CA MET A 60 6.69 -14.95 -3.87
C MET A 60 7.70 -14.24 -4.79
N GLU A 61 7.24 -13.76 -5.95
CA GLU A 61 8.04 -12.99 -6.89
C GLU A 61 8.03 -11.51 -6.51
N ASN A 62 9.20 -10.88 -6.57
CA ASN A 62 9.33 -9.43 -6.46
C ASN A 62 8.97 -8.76 -7.79
N MET A 63 8.31 -7.61 -7.69
CA MET A 63 7.99 -6.77 -8.84
C MET A 63 8.66 -5.40 -8.68
N PRO A 64 9.38 -4.91 -9.70
CA PRO A 64 9.90 -3.54 -9.71
C PRO A 64 8.78 -2.51 -9.61
N SER A 65 9.05 -1.36 -8.98
CA SER A 65 8.01 -0.33 -8.73
C SER A 65 7.38 0.24 -10.00
N ALA A 66 8.15 0.35 -11.10
CA ALA A 66 7.62 0.82 -12.38
C ALA A 66 6.62 -0.19 -12.98
N GLU A 67 6.94 -1.48 -12.92
CA GLU A 67 6.06 -2.55 -13.39
C GLU A 67 4.81 -2.68 -12.50
N ALA A 68 4.98 -2.60 -11.18
CA ALA A 68 3.86 -2.60 -10.24
C ALA A 68 2.89 -1.45 -10.52
N LYS A 69 3.41 -0.25 -10.81
CA LYS A 69 2.59 0.91 -11.21
C LYS A 69 1.83 0.66 -12.51
N LEU A 70 2.49 0.09 -13.53
CA LEU A 70 1.87 -0.23 -14.82
C LEU A 70 0.74 -1.27 -14.66
N LYS A 71 0.99 -2.32 -13.86
CA LYS A 71 0.04 -3.41 -13.58
C LYS A 71 -0.92 -3.10 -12.42
N LYS A 72 -1.12 -1.83 -12.07
CA LYS A 72 -2.07 -1.38 -11.03
C LYS A 72 -1.91 -2.11 -9.67
N ASN A 73 -0.66 -2.40 -9.27
CA ASN A 73 -0.28 -3.15 -8.08
C ASN A 73 -0.87 -4.58 -8.01
N ARG A 74 -0.95 -5.25 -9.15
CA ARG A 74 -1.43 -6.63 -9.26
C ARG A 74 -0.38 -7.57 -9.86
N CYS A 75 -0.44 -8.84 -9.48
CA CYS A 75 0.36 -9.91 -10.07
C CYS A 75 -0.24 -10.36 -11.40
N ALA A 76 0.58 -10.50 -12.46
CA ALA A 76 0.10 -10.95 -13.76
C ALA A 76 -0.32 -12.43 -13.79
N ASN A 77 0.31 -13.28 -12.97
CA ASN A 77 0.14 -14.73 -13.05
C ASN A 77 -0.87 -15.29 -12.04
N CYS A 78 -1.07 -14.59 -10.91
CA CYS A 78 -1.89 -15.07 -9.82
C CYS A 78 -3.23 -14.34 -9.79
N PHE A 79 -4.30 -15.06 -9.49
CA PHE A 79 -5.66 -14.52 -9.42
C PHE A 79 -6.29 -14.84 -8.08
N ASP A 80 -7.17 -13.97 -7.62
CA ASP A 80 -8.04 -14.20 -6.47
C ASP A 80 -9.46 -14.49 -6.97
N CYS A 81 -10.12 -15.44 -6.30
CA CYS A 81 -11.48 -15.85 -6.61
C CYS A 81 -12.43 -14.68 -6.36
N PRO A 82 -13.27 -14.31 -7.34
CA PRO A 82 -14.18 -13.17 -7.17
C PRO A 82 -15.29 -13.45 -6.16
N SER A 83 -15.58 -14.73 -5.89
CA SER A 83 -16.60 -15.14 -4.92
C SER A 83 -16.09 -15.09 -3.47
N CYS A 84 -14.95 -15.73 -3.16
CA CYS A 84 -14.46 -15.91 -1.78
C CYS A 84 -13.10 -15.26 -1.47
N LYS A 85 -12.45 -14.59 -2.45
CA LYS A 85 -11.13 -13.94 -2.33
C LYS A 85 -9.97 -14.89 -2.00
N HIS A 86 -10.19 -16.20 -2.05
CA HIS A 86 -9.11 -17.19 -1.98
C HIS A 86 -8.39 -17.27 -3.32
N THR A 87 -7.10 -17.58 -3.29
CA THR A 87 -6.28 -17.62 -4.50
C THR A 87 -6.65 -18.78 -5.41
N LEU A 88 -6.80 -18.48 -6.69
CA LEU A 88 -7.15 -19.44 -7.72
C LEU A 88 -5.94 -20.27 -8.13
N SER A 89 -6.23 -21.50 -8.55
CA SER A 89 -5.25 -22.43 -9.10
C SER A 89 -5.58 -22.73 -10.56
N THR A 90 -4.57 -22.76 -11.42
CA THR A 90 -4.73 -23.21 -12.81
C THR A 90 -4.78 -24.73 -12.85
N ARG A 91 -5.83 -25.30 -13.41
CA ARG A 91 -6.02 -26.75 -13.59
C ARG A 91 -6.00 -27.11 -15.06
N ALA A 92 -5.36 -28.22 -15.39
CA ALA A 92 -5.31 -28.74 -16.76
C ALA A 92 -6.40 -29.80 -16.98
N THR A 93 -7.02 -29.77 -18.16
CA THR A 93 -7.89 -30.81 -18.70
C THR A 93 -7.39 -31.18 -20.09
N SER A 94 -7.53 -32.45 -20.49
CA SER A 94 -7.27 -32.85 -21.87
C SER A 94 -8.58 -32.75 -22.67
N VAL A 95 -8.56 -31.97 -23.75
CA VAL A 95 -9.69 -31.81 -24.66
C VAL A 95 -9.30 -32.39 -26.02
N LEU A 96 -10.16 -33.21 -26.60
CA LEU A 96 -9.99 -33.77 -27.93
C LEU A 96 -10.38 -32.70 -28.96
N VAL A 97 -9.41 -32.22 -29.72
CA VAL A 97 -9.63 -31.22 -30.78
C VAL A 97 -9.32 -31.88 -32.13
N PRO A 98 -10.15 -31.68 -33.17
CA PRO A 98 -9.85 -32.18 -34.52
C PRO A 98 -8.45 -31.73 -34.97
N SER A 99 -7.70 -32.63 -35.59
CA SER A 99 -6.38 -32.32 -36.15
C SER A 99 -6.53 -31.26 -37.24
N ALA A 100 -5.57 -30.32 -37.31
CA ALA A 100 -5.52 -29.33 -38.39
C ALA A 100 -5.28 -29.99 -39.76
N ASP A 101 -4.66 -31.17 -39.77
CA ASP A 101 -4.33 -31.93 -40.98
C ASP A 101 -5.42 -32.94 -41.38
N ASP A 102 -6.26 -33.39 -40.44
CA ASP A 102 -7.30 -34.41 -40.66
C ASP A 102 -8.52 -34.21 -39.72
N PRO A 103 -9.70 -33.80 -40.23
CA PRO A 103 -10.88 -33.58 -39.41
C PRO A 103 -11.43 -34.87 -38.75
N ASN A 104 -11.05 -36.06 -39.24
CA ASN A 104 -11.41 -37.35 -38.65
C ASN A 104 -10.47 -37.83 -37.52
N LYS A 105 -9.35 -37.14 -37.28
CA LYS A 105 -8.37 -37.53 -36.25
C LYS A 105 -8.40 -36.53 -35.11
N ALA A 106 -8.92 -36.93 -33.95
CA ALA A 106 -8.92 -36.09 -32.76
C ALA A 106 -7.56 -36.17 -32.06
N VAL A 107 -6.94 -35.01 -31.81
CA VAL A 107 -5.69 -34.88 -31.05
C VAL A 107 -6.00 -34.32 -29.67
N ALA A 108 -5.47 -34.96 -28.63
CA ALA A 108 -5.56 -34.49 -27.26
C ALA A 108 -4.72 -33.21 -27.06
N LYS A 109 -5.38 -32.06 -26.91
CA LYS A 109 -4.74 -30.79 -26.54
C LYS A 109 -4.98 -30.51 -25.05
N LYS A 110 -3.96 -29.93 -24.39
CA LYS A 110 -4.09 -29.47 -22.99
C LYS A 110 -4.83 -28.13 -22.98
N ALA A 111 -5.87 -28.07 -22.16
CA ALA A 111 -6.68 -26.88 -21.92
C ALA A 111 -6.61 -26.52 -20.43
N TYR A 112 -6.51 -25.23 -20.11
CA TYR A 112 -6.33 -24.74 -18.75
C TYR A 112 -7.54 -23.91 -18.33
N TYR A 113 -8.04 -24.16 -17.11
CA TYR A 113 -9.12 -23.40 -16.47
C TYR A 113 -8.74 -23.00 -15.05
N LEU A 114 -9.33 -21.91 -14.53
CA LEU A 114 -9.09 -21.46 -13.16
C LEU A 114 -10.10 -22.11 -12.22
N ALA A 115 -9.63 -22.56 -11.06
CA ALA A 115 -10.48 -23.17 -10.04
C ALA A 115 -10.10 -22.72 -8.63
N CYS A 116 -11.13 -22.46 -7.82
CA CYS A 116 -10.99 -22.19 -6.40
C CYS A 116 -11.07 -23.48 -5.59
N ALA A 117 -10.08 -23.73 -4.72
CA ALA A 117 -10.09 -24.89 -3.83
C ALA A 117 -11.11 -24.76 -2.67
N PHE A 118 -11.47 -23.54 -2.29
CA PHE A 118 -12.34 -23.26 -1.15
C PHE A 118 -13.83 -23.34 -1.53
N CYS A 119 -14.31 -22.48 -2.43
CA CYS A 119 -15.72 -22.41 -2.80
C CYS A 119 -16.09 -23.18 -4.08
N ARG A 120 -15.13 -23.89 -4.69
CA ARG A 120 -15.31 -24.69 -5.93
C ARG A 120 -15.72 -23.89 -7.18
N TRP A 121 -15.73 -22.56 -7.12
CA TRP A 121 -15.90 -21.69 -8.28
C TRP A 121 -14.88 -22.04 -9.38
N THR A 122 -15.34 -22.06 -10.63
CA THR A 122 -14.49 -22.26 -11.81
C THR A 122 -14.66 -21.14 -12.82
N SER A 123 -13.64 -20.90 -13.65
CA SER A 123 -13.74 -19.95 -14.77
C SER A 123 -14.83 -20.34 -15.77
N ARG A 124 -15.19 -21.63 -15.83
CA ARG A 124 -16.26 -22.14 -16.70
C ARG A 124 -17.65 -21.73 -16.22
N ASP A 125 -17.83 -21.44 -14.93
CA ASP A 125 -19.12 -21.02 -14.35
C ASP A 125 -19.61 -19.69 -14.96
N ILE A 126 -18.67 -18.85 -15.40
CA ILE A 126 -18.93 -17.56 -16.07
C ILE A 126 -18.73 -17.62 -17.59
N GLY A 127 -18.48 -18.82 -18.13
CA GLY A 127 -18.27 -19.03 -19.57
C GLY A 127 -16.92 -18.54 -20.11
N LEU A 128 -15.90 -18.34 -19.26
CA LEU A 128 -14.55 -18.06 -19.76
C LEU A 128 -14.00 -19.27 -20.50
N LYS A 129 -13.47 -19.04 -21.70
CA LYS A 129 -12.86 -20.07 -22.53
C LYS A 129 -11.57 -20.57 -21.88
N ASP A 130 -11.39 -21.89 -21.92
CA ASP A 130 -10.16 -22.53 -21.49
C ASP A 130 -8.99 -22.08 -22.38
N GLN A 131 -7.84 -21.85 -21.76
CA GLN A 131 -6.64 -21.37 -22.44
C GLN A 131 -5.74 -22.52 -22.87
N SER A 132 -5.01 -22.37 -23.98
CA SER A 132 -4.02 -23.36 -24.44
C SER A 132 -2.70 -23.29 -23.65
N VAL A 133 -2.46 -22.16 -22.97
CA VAL A 133 -1.26 -21.90 -22.17
C VAL A 133 -1.65 -21.72 -20.70
N ALA A 134 -0.83 -22.22 -19.78
CA ALA A 134 -1.13 -22.18 -18.34
C ALA A 134 -1.09 -20.78 -17.73
N SER A 135 -0.35 -19.84 -18.33
CA SER A 135 -0.17 -18.47 -17.83
C SER A 135 -0.06 -17.50 -18.99
N GLY A 136 -0.56 -16.27 -18.82
CA GLY A 136 -0.47 -15.18 -19.80
C GLY A 136 -1.56 -15.15 -20.88
N GLY A 137 -2.43 -16.17 -20.98
CA GLY A 137 -3.55 -16.19 -21.93
C GLY A 137 -4.88 -15.65 -21.38
N TRP A 138 -4.93 -15.25 -20.11
CA TRP A 138 -6.17 -14.77 -19.48
C TRP A 138 -6.38 -13.31 -19.84
N GLU A 139 -7.41 -13.02 -20.63
CA GLU A 139 -7.78 -11.66 -21.04
C GLU A 139 -8.26 -10.83 -19.83
N GLU A 140 -7.81 -9.59 -19.75
CA GLU A 140 -8.27 -8.61 -18.78
C GLU A 140 -9.47 -7.84 -19.34
N GLN A 141 -10.45 -7.55 -18.48
CA GLN A 141 -11.58 -6.73 -18.86
C GLN A 141 -11.16 -5.26 -18.89
N GLU A 142 -11.24 -4.64 -20.07
CA GLU A 142 -11.02 -3.21 -20.20
C GLU A 142 -12.24 -2.43 -19.69
N ASN A 143 -11.98 -1.26 -19.11
CA ASN A 143 -13.06 -0.39 -18.66
C ASN A 143 -13.84 0.12 -19.90
N PRO A 144 -15.17 -0.07 -19.98
CA PRO A 144 -15.97 0.37 -21.12
C PRO A 144 -15.81 1.86 -21.47
N ASN A 145 -15.52 2.68 -20.46
CA ASN A 145 -15.38 4.14 -20.59
C ASN A 145 -13.92 4.60 -20.73
N ALA A 146 -12.95 3.70 -20.93
CA ALA A 146 -11.52 4.03 -20.96
C ALA A 146 -11.15 5.06 -22.05
N GLN A 147 -11.75 4.93 -23.24
CA GLN A 147 -11.53 5.87 -24.35
C GLN A 147 -12.04 7.26 -23.98
N ARG A 148 -13.26 7.35 -23.47
CA ARG A 148 -13.87 8.62 -23.05
C ARG A 148 -13.09 9.31 -21.94
N ILE A 149 -12.60 8.55 -20.96
CA ILE A 149 -11.74 9.08 -19.90
C ILE A 149 -10.47 9.69 -20.51
N SER A 150 -9.84 8.99 -21.47
CA SER A 150 -8.62 9.46 -22.12
C SER A 150 -8.84 10.77 -22.89
N GLU A 151 -9.95 10.87 -23.62
CA GLU A 151 -10.35 12.11 -24.31
C GLU A 151 -10.52 13.28 -23.33
N LEU A 152 -11.28 13.08 -22.25
CA LEU A 152 -11.56 14.11 -21.25
C LEU A 152 -10.28 14.57 -20.56
N VAL A 153 -9.39 13.63 -20.20
CA VAL A 153 -8.08 13.95 -19.62
C VAL A 153 -7.26 14.81 -20.57
N GLU A 154 -7.25 14.52 -21.86
CA GLU A 154 -6.49 15.28 -22.84
C GLU A 154 -7.06 16.69 -23.06
N TYR A 155 -8.38 16.82 -23.12
CA TYR A 155 -9.05 18.12 -23.18
C TYR A 155 -8.72 18.99 -21.95
N TYR A 156 -8.88 18.46 -20.73
CA TYR A 156 -8.62 19.25 -19.52
C TYR A 156 -7.13 19.56 -19.33
N LYS A 157 -6.21 18.75 -19.85
CA LYS A 157 -4.78 19.12 -19.90
C LYS A 157 -4.56 20.36 -20.76
N GLN A 158 -5.17 20.44 -21.94
CA GLN A 158 -5.04 21.62 -22.81
C GLN A 158 -5.64 22.87 -22.16
N VAL A 159 -6.81 22.74 -21.53
CA VAL A 159 -7.44 23.83 -20.78
C VAL A 159 -6.52 24.30 -19.64
N ALA A 160 -5.96 23.37 -18.86
CA ALA A 160 -5.03 23.70 -17.77
C ALA A 160 -3.72 24.34 -18.28
N GLN A 161 -3.21 23.92 -19.44
CA GLN A 161 -2.04 24.53 -20.08
C GLN A 161 -2.31 25.98 -20.49
N LYS A 162 -3.48 26.25 -21.09
CA LYS A 162 -3.92 27.60 -21.44
C LYS A 162 -4.11 28.48 -20.20
N GLU A 163 -4.75 27.95 -19.15
CA GLU A 163 -4.91 28.68 -17.89
C GLU A 163 -3.54 29.00 -17.25
N LYS A 164 -2.59 28.06 -17.32
CA LYS A 164 -1.22 28.27 -16.81
C LYS A 164 -0.50 29.36 -17.59
N SER A 165 -0.51 29.33 -18.92
CA SER A 165 0.15 30.34 -19.75
C SER A 165 -0.46 31.73 -19.56
N ASP A 166 -1.79 31.82 -19.47
CA ASP A 166 -2.49 33.07 -19.17
C ASP A 166 -2.14 33.61 -17.77
N ARG A 167 -2.01 32.72 -16.78
CA ARG A 167 -1.62 33.08 -15.41
C ARG A 167 -0.17 33.56 -15.37
N GLU A 168 0.74 32.91 -16.08
CA GLU A 168 2.13 33.33 -16.21
C GLU A 168 2.21 34.69 -16.92
N ARG A 169 1.52 34.87 -18.05
CA ARG A 169 1.43 36.16 -18.76
C ARG A 169 0.92 37.28 -17.86
N LYS A 170 -0.13 37.05 -17.07
CA LYS A 170 -0.65 38.01 -16.08
C LYS A 170 0.37 38.31 -14.98
N LYS A 171 1.14 37.31 -14.51
CA LYS A 171 2.22 37.53 -13.53
C LYS A 171 3.35 38.38 -14.12
N TYR A 172 3.81 38.06 -15.34
CA TYR A 172 4.85 38.83 -16.04
C TYR A 172 4.39 40.26 -16.33
N ALA A 173 3.17 40.46 -16.82
CA ALA A 173 2.61 41.79 -17.05
C ALA A 173 2.54 42.63 -15.76
N LYS A 174 2.05 42.04 -14.65
CA LYS A 174 2.04 42.72 -13.33
C LYS A 174 3.47 43.01 -12.82
N SER A 175 4.43 42.13 -13.08
CA SER A 175 5.83 42.34 -12.71
C SER A 175 6.48 43.45 -13.55
N ARG A 176 6.18 43.52 -14.85
CA ARG A 176 6.67 44.57 -15.76
C ARG A 176 6.05 45.93 -15.45
N ILE A 177 4.76 45.99 -15.09
CA ILE A 177 4.12 47.22 -14.60
C ILE A 177 4.77 47.72 -13.31
N ARG A 178 5.14 46.83 -12.38
CA ARG A 178 5.90 47.21 -11.17
C ARG A 178 7.31 47.74 -11.50
N LEU A 179 7.99 47.13 -12.48
CA LEU A 179 9.30 47.60 -12.93
C LEU A 179 9.22 48.97 -13.64
N LEU A 180 8.22 49.16 -14.52
CA LEU A 180 7.95 50.43 -15.18
C LEU A 180 7.48 51.52 -14.21
N GLY A 181 6.77 51.13 -13.14
CA GLY A 181 6.38 52.03 -12.05
C GLY A 181 7.54 52.48 -11.15
N MET A 182 8.71 51.82 -11.21
CA MET A 182 9.93 52.25 -10.52
C MET A 182 10.83 53.16 -11.40
N SER A 183 10.60 53.23 -12.71
CA SER A 183 11.39 54.09 -13.63
C SER A 183 10.88 55.54 -13.77
N VAL A 184 9.78 55.92 -13.09
CA VAL A 184 9.22 57.28 -13.14
C VAL A 184 9.61 58.08 -11.89
N SER A 185 10.89 58.07 -11.52
CA SER A 185 11.38 58.94 -10.45
C SER A 185 12.62 59.75 -10.80
N ASN A 186 13.22 59.61 -12.00
CA ASN A 186 14.23 60.54 -12.50
C ASN A 186 14.13 60.61 -14.03
N GLY A 187 13.85 61.80 -14.55
CA GLY A 187 13.42 62.08 -15.93
C GLY A 187 14.44 61.82 -17.04
N SER A 188 14.85 60.56 -17.23
CA SER A 188 15.59 60.11 -18.40
C SER A 188 14.85 58.93 -19.04
N LEU A 189 14.27 59.17 -20.21
CA LEU A 189 13.66 58.16 -21.07
C LEU A 189 14.76 57.24 -21.62
N ILE A 190 15.07 56.16 -20.90
CA ILE A 190 15.86 55.07 -21.46
C ILE A 190 14.91 54.27 -22.36
N SER A 191 15.10 54.40 -23.67
CA SER A 191 14.45 53.57 -24.68
C SER A 191 14.61 52.11 -24.28
N ALA A 192 13.52 51.46 -23.88
CA ALA A 192 13.51 50.02 -23.73
C ALA A 192 13.86 49.44 -25.12
N PRO A 193 14.85 48.56 -25.24
CA PRO A 193 15.16 47.97 -26.52
C PRO A 193 13.92 47.22 -27.03
N ASP A 194 13.67 47.34 -28.34
CA ASP A 194 12.72 46.55 -29.15
C ASP A 194 13.11 45.05 -29.18
N ALA A 195 13.47 44.50 -28.03
CA ALA A 195 13.65 43.09 -27.83
C ALA A 195 12.27 42.47 -27.59
N ASP A 196 11.71 42.04 -28.71
CA ASP A 196 10.81 40.90 -28.80
C ASP A 196 9.31 41.15 -28.57
N MET A 197 8.74 41.98 -29.44
CA MET A 197 7.31 41.97 -29.76
C MET A 197 6.84 40.69 -30.48
N SER A 198 7.70 39.67 -30.65
CA SER A 198 7.31 38.39 -31.23
C SER A 198 6.65 37.43 -30.23
N LEU A 199 6.80 37.67 -28.92
CA LEU A 199 6.14 36.89 -27.85
C LEU A 199 4.63 37.15 -27.71
N LEU A 200 4.08 38.03 -28.55
CA LEU A 200 2.64 38.28 -28.68
C LEU A 200 2.07 37.70 -29.99
N LYS A 201 2.82 36.85 -30.71
CA LYS A 201 2.19 35.99 -31.73
C LYS A 201 1.26 35.02 -31.02
N GLU A 202 -0.03 35.35 -31.08
CA GLU A 202 -1.14 34.49 -30.73
C GLU A 202 -1.11 33.27 -31.66
N GLU A 203 -0.35 32.25 -31.29
CA GLU A 203 -0.73 30.90 -31.70
C GLU A 203 -1.97 30.55 -30.90
N GLU A 204 -3.14 30.85 -31.45
CA GLU A 204 -4.40 30.25 -31.01
C GLU A 204 -4.24 28.74 -31.13
N GLN A 205 -3.77 28.12 -30.06
CA GLN A 205 -3.83 26.67 -29.91
C GLN A 205 -5.31 26.30 -29.99
N LYS A 206 -5.72 25.73 -31.12
CA LYS A 206 -7.08 25.22 -31.33
C LYS A 206 -7.36 24.17 -30.26
N LEU A 207 -8.12 24.58 -29.25
CA LEU A 207 -8.63 23.67 -28.22
C LEU A 207 -9.44 22.58 -28.90
N VAL A 208 -9.16 21.33 -28.55
CA VAL A 208 -9.99 20.20 -28.99
C VAL A 208 -11.40 20.43 -28.45
N LYS A 209 -12.41 20.51 -29.32
CA LYS A 209 -13.82 20.62 -28.89
C LYS A 209 -14.32 19.24 -28.51
N ILE A 210 -14.60 19.03 -27.23
CA ILE A 210 -15.30 17.83 -26.75
C ILE A 210 -16.81 18.09 -26.77
N THR A 211 -17.57 17.14 -27.32
CA THR A 211 -19.04 17.12 -27.19
C THR A 211 -19.42 16.74 -25.76
N PRO A 212 -20.25 17.54 -25.06
CA PRO A 212 -20.78 17.17 -23.76
C PRO A 212 -21.69 15.95 -23.87
N ASN A 213 -21.83 15.20 -22.78
CA ASN A 213 -22.73 14.05 -22.78
C ASN A 213 -24.17 14.52 -22.89
N MET A 214 -24.96 13.86 -23.73
CA MET A 214 -26.38 14.19 -23.86
C MET A 214 -27.11 13.70 -22.62
N ALA A 215 -27.87 14.60 -21.98
CA ALA A 215 -28.78 14.21 -20.91
C ALA A 215 -29.97 13.47 -21.52
N VAL A 216 -30.29 12.31 -20.97
CA VAL A 216 -31.49 11.56 -21.35
C VAL A 216 -32.67 12.13 -20.54
N GLU A 217 -33.79 12.41 -21.20
CA GLU A 217 -34.98 12.99 -20.56
C GLU A 217 -35.66 12.01 -19.60
N GLU A 218 -35.68 10.73 -19.96
CA GLU A 218 -36.26 9.65 -19.16
C GLU A 218 -35.28 8.47 -19.08
N VAL A 219 -34.91 8.09 -17.85
CA VAL A 219 -34.02 6.95 -17.60
C VAL A 219 -34.85 5.67 -17.70
N GLU A 220 -34.27 4.62 -18.30
CA GLU A 220 -34.90 3.31 -18.37
C GLU A 220 -35.41 2.85 -16.99
N GLY A 221 -36.69 2.50 -16.94
CA GLY A 221 -37.34 1.99 -15.74
C GLY A 221 -36.79 0.63 -15.32
N LEU A 222 -37.20 0.16 -14.13
CA LEU A 222 -36.85 -1.18 -13.70
C LEU A 222 -37.51 -2.22 -14.61
N PRO A 223 -36.80 -3.27 -15.03
CA PRO A 223 -37.39 -4.39 -15.75
C PRO A 223 -38.58 -4.99 -15.00
N GLU A 224 -39.68 -5.25 -15.70
CA GLU A 224 -40.92 -5.79 -15.12
C GLU A 224 -40.71 -7.18 -14.48
N ASP A 225 -39.73 -7.94 -14.97
CA ASP A 225 -39.36 -9.27 -14.46
C ASP A 225 -38.97 -9.26 -12.98
N ILE A 226 -38.51 -8.13 -12.44
CA ILE A 226 -38.09 -8.01 -11.03
C ILE A 226 -39.27 -8.23 -10.08
N TYR A 227 -40.50 -7.92 -10.49
CA TYR A 227 -41.69 -8.01 -9.63
C TYR A 227 -42.26 -9.43 -9.53
N THR A 228 -42.06 -10.26 -10.56
CA THR A 228 -42.72 -11.57 -10.69
C THR A 228 -41.77 -12.74 -10.47
N THR A 229 -40.47 -12.56 -10.70
CA THR A 229 -39.49 -13.66 -10.63
C THR A 229 -38.98 -13.92 -9.20
N PRO A 230 -38.91 -15.19 -8.76
CA PRO A 230 -38.34 -15.53 -7.47
C PRO A 230 -36.83 -15.31 -7.46
N ILE A 231 -36.34 -14.64 -6.42
CA ILE A 231 -34.94 -14.24 -6.32
C ILE A 231 -34.07 -15.39 -5.79
N ASN A 232 -33.06 -15.79 -6.56
CA ASN A 232 -32.02 -16.71 -6.11
C ASN A 232 -30.77 -15.94 -5.63
N LEU A 233 -30.51 -15.98 -4.31
CA LEU A 233 -29.36 -15.30 -3.70
C LEU A 233 -28.00 -15.81 -4.20
N ALA A 234 -27.91 -17.06 -4.66
CA ALA A 234 -26.66 -17.60 -5.21
C ALA A 234 -26.26 -16.96 -6.56
N HIS A 235 -27.23 -16.36 -7.27
CA HIS A 235 -27.00 -15.73 -8.57
C HIS A 235 -26.70 -14.23 -8.44
N ILE A 236 -26.89 -13.67 -7.26
CA ILE A 236 -26.70 -12.25 -6.97
C ILE A 236 -25.38 -12.07 -6.22
N THR A 237 -24.63 -11.06 -6.62
CA THR A 237 -23.37 -10.73 -5.96
C THR A 237 -23.61 -9.94 -4.68
N SER A 238 -22.83 -10.26 -3.65
CA SER A 238 -22.77 -9.47 -2.41
C SER A 238 -22.03 -8.15 -2.62
N ILE A 239 -22.25 -7.17 -1.74
CA ILE A 239 -21.59 -5.86 -1.79
C ILE A 239 -20.07 -6.01 -1.79
N ALA A 240 -19.52 -6.92 -0.97
CA ALA A 240 -18.08 -7.14 -0.86
C ALA A 240 -17.46 -7.74 -2.15
N GLN A 241 -18.26 -8.44 -2.97
CA GLN A 241 -17.87 -8.95 -4.27
C GLN A 241 -17.96 -7.84 -5.34
N ARG A 242 -19.04 -7.05 -5.36
CA ARG A 242 -19.18 -5.89 -6.26
C ARG A 242 -18.05 -4.89 -6.09
N LEU A 243 -17.76 -4.51 -4.85
CA LEU A 243 -16.69 -3.56 -4.52
C LEU A 243 -15.28 -4.12 -4.77
N SER A 244 -15.14 -5.42 -5.03
CA SER A 244 -13.86 -5.99 -5.46
C SER A 244 -13.54 -5.69 -6.94
N GLN A 245 -14.57 -5.40 -7.75
CA GLN A 245 -14.48 -5.01 -9.17
C GLN A 245 -15.13 -3.64 -9.38
N PRO A 246 -14.47 -2.56 -8.95
CA PRO A 246 -15.06 -1.22 -8.94
C PRO A 246 -15.36 -0.67 -10.33
N ASP A 247 -14.70 -1.18 -11.38
CA ASP A 247 -14.87 -0.71 -12.76
C ASP A 247 -16.27 -0.99 -13.32
N GLU A 248 -16.86 -2.17 -13.03
CA GLU A 248 -18.18 -2.56 -13.54
C GLU A 248 -19.22 -2.89 -12.46
N GLN A 249 -18.79 -3.26 -11.24
CA GLN A 249 -19.66 -3.61 -10.11
C GLN A 249 -20.82 -4.57 -10.48
N PRO A 250 -20.51 -5.76 -11.02
CA PRO A 250 -21.51 -6.67 -11.58
C PRO A 250 -22.53 -7.13 -10.52
N THR A 251 -23.82 -7.02 -10.83
CA THR A 251 -24.92 -7.43 -9.94
C THR A 251 -25.15 -8.94 -9.91
N LEU A 252 -24.78 -9.64 -10.98
CA LEU A 252 -24.96 -11.07 -11.17
C LEU A 252 -23.63 -11.83 -11.08
N THR A 253 -23.68 -13.07 -10.56
CA THR A 253 -22.48 -13.91 -10.37
C THR A 253 -21.87 -14.40 -11.68
N ASN A 254 -22.67 -14.51 -12.75
CA ASN A 254 -22.18 -14.84 -14.09
C ASN A 254 -21.27 -13.76 -14.69
N LYS A 255 -21.31 -12.54 -14.17
CA LYS A 255 -20.46 -11.40 -14.59
C LYS A 255 -19.29 -11.16 -13.63
N LEU A 256 -19.03 -12.05 -12.68
CA LEU A 256 -17.89 -11.95 -11.76
C LEU A 256 -16.62 -12.55 -12.38
N TYR A 257 -15.78 -11.70 -12.96
CA TYR A 257 -14.51 -12.14 -13.54
C TYR A 257 -13.41 -12.40 -12.49
N PRO A 258 -12.45 -13.31 -12.73
CA PRO A 258 -11.31 -13.49 -11.84
C PRO A 258 -10.46 -12.21 -11.79
N ILE A 259 -9.99 -11.85 -10.60
CA ILE A 259 -9.26 -10.60 -10.38
C ILE A 259 -7.81 -10.93 -10.13
N HIS A 260 -6.88 -10.21 -10.76
CA HIS A 260 -5.46 -10.37 -10.47
C HIS A 260 -5.15 -10.16 -8.99
N LYS A 261 -4.26 -10.99 -8.44
CA LYS A 261 -3.94 -11.00 -7.02
C LYS A 261 -3.20 -9.72 -6.62
N HIS A 262 -3.61 -9.13 -5.49
CA HIS A 262 -2.98 -7.91 -4.98
C HIS A 262 -1.53 -8.15 -4.54
N LEU A 263 -0.63 -7.26 -4.96
CA LEU A 263 0.74 -7.24 -4.46
C LEU A 263 0.77 -6.71 -3.02
N LEU A 264 1.67 -7.28 -2.22
CA LEU A 264 2.03 -6.77 -0.90
C LEU A 264 3.33 -5.97 -0.98
N VAL A 265 3.58 -5.20 0.08
CA VAL A 265 4.75 -4.33 0.17
C VAL A 265 5.62 -4.74 1.35
N LYS A 266 6.94 -4.79 1.13
CA LYS A 266 7.92 -4.75 2.21
C LYS A 266 8.17 -3.31 2.63
N ARG A 267 8.03 -3.05 3.93
CA ARG A 267 8.20 -1.72 4.50
C ARG A 267 9.61 -1.55 5.06
N SER A 268 10.25 -0.44 4.73
CA SER A 268 11.43 0.07 5.41
C SER A 268 10.99 1.17 6.38
N LEU A 269 11.68 1.28 7.52
CA LEU A 269 11.34 2.25 8.57
C LEU A 269 12.52 3.18 8.83
N ARG A 270 12.27 4.48 8.85
CA ARG A 270 13.27 5.50 9.22
C ARG A 270 12.83 6.33 10.42
N CYS A 271 13.81 6.75 11.20
CA CYS A 271 13.56 7.66 12.32
C CYS A 271 13.15 9.04 11.80
N LYS A 272 12.04 9.60 12.28
CA LYS A 272 11.62 10.97 11.88
C LYS A 272 12.56 12.08 12.36
N GLU A 273 13.33 11.85 13.44
CA GLU A 273 14.22 12.88 14.00
C GLU A 273 15.62 12.91 13.36
N CYS A 274 16.12 11.77 12.88
CA CYS A 274 17.49 11.68 12.35
C CYS A 274 17.59 10.99 10.99
N GLU A 275 16.47 10.60 10.38
CA GLU A 275 16.35 10.00 9.04
C GLU A 275 17.12 8.68 8.80
N HIS A 276 17.74 8.14 9.85
CA HIS A 276 18.45 6.87 9.80
C HIS A 276 17.47 5.69 9.78
N ASN A 277 17.87 4.64 9.06
CA ASN A 277 17.11 3.41 8.94
C ASN A 277 17.07 2.65 10.27
N LEU A 278 15.86 2.27 10.69
CA LEU A 278 15.61 1.45 11.87
C LEU A 278 15.34 0.00 11.51
N SER A 279 14.64 -0.21 10.40
CA SER A 279 14.35 -1.55 9.91
C SER A 279 14.38 -1.55 8.39
N LYS A 280 15.17 -2.46 7.82
CA LYS A 280 15.22 -2.72 6.39
C LYS A 280 15.22 -4.23 6.16
N PRO A 281 14.11 -4.82 5.69
CA PRO A 281 14.04 -6.22 5.30
C PRO A 281 15.03 -6.56 4.18
N GLU A 282 15.33 -7.84 4.01
CA GLU A 282 15.97 -8.30 2.78
C GLU A 282 14.99 -8.27 1.59
N PHE A 283 15.55 -8.14 0.39
CA PHE A 283 14.78 -8.04 -0.84
C PHE A 283 13.96 -9.30 -1.11
N ASN A 284 14.52 -10.50 -0.90
CA ASN A 284 13.85 -11.78 -1.16
C ASN A 284 12.55 -11.93 -0.33
N PRO A 285 11.36 -12.10 -0.94
CA PRO A 285 10.09 -12.22 -0.23
C PRO A 285 10.02 -13.39 0.75
N ALA A 286 10.69 -14.49 0.45
CA ALA A 286 10.73 -15.67 1.31
C ALA A 286 11.70 -15.52 2.50
N SER A 287 12.57 -14.50 2.50
CA SER A 287 13.52 -14.28 3.59
C SER A 287 12.88 -13.56 4.77
N ILE A 288 13.11 -14.12 5.96
CA ILE A 288 12.78 -13.52 7.26
C ILE A 288 13.90 -12.62 7.80
N LYS A 289 15.03 -12.53 7.08
CA LYS A 289 16.20 -11.76 7.51
C LYS A 289 16.03 -10.27 7.19
N PHE A 290 16.76 -9.47 7.95
CA PHE A 290 16.81 -8.02 7.82
C PHE A 290 18.23 -7.58 7.51
N LYS A 291 18.38 -6.67 6.54
CA LYS A 291 19.65 -5.96 6.32
C LYS A 291 19.97 -5.04 7.51
N ILE A 292 18.94 -4.40 8.05
CA ILE A 292 19.03 -3.53 9.23
C ILE A 292 17.90 -3.91 10.18
N GLN A 293 18.23 -4.23 11.43
CA GLN A 293 17.24 -4.59 12.46
C GLN A 293 17.57 -3.92 13.79
N LEU A 294 16.96 -2.76 14.03
CA LEU A 294 17.09 -1.99 15.28
C LEU A 294 15.80 -2.06 16.11
N VAL A 295 15.35 -3.28 16.40
CA VAL A 295 14.21 -3.54 17.31
C VAL A 295 14.66 -3.39 18.76
N ALA A 296 13.82 -2.82 19.62
CA ALA A 296 14.18 -2.55 21.01
C ALA A 296 14.50 -3.83 21.81
N LEU A 297 13.80 -4.93 21.54
CA LEU A 297 14.02 -6.23 22.21
C LEU A 297 15.43 -6.78 22.03
N VAL A 298 16.01 -6.65 20.83
CA VAL A 298 17.36 -7.16 20.50
C VAL A 298 18.45 -6.39 21.26
N VAL A 299 18.19 -5.14 21.62
CA VAL A 299 19.12 -4.33 22.40
C VAL A 299 19.17 -4.78 23.87
N ILE A 300 18.10 -5.40 24.38
CA ILE A 300 17.95 -5.73 25.81
C ILE A 300 18.28 -7.20 26.11
N PHE A 301 17.93 -8.15 25.24
CA PHE A 301 18.13 -9.58 25.50
C PHE A 301 19.40 -10.16 24.88
N ARG A 302 20.46 -10.33 25.69
CA ARG A 302 21.54 -11.31 25.43
C ARG A 302 21.29 -12.56 26.27
N LYS A 303 21.35 -13.74 25.66
CA LYS A 303 20.79 -15.03 26.15
C LYS A 303 21.22 -15.50 27.57
N ALA A 304 22.19 -14.85 28.23
CA ALA A 304 22.67 -15.21 29.56
C ALA A 304 22.46 -14.13 30.65
N ASN A 305 21.78 -13.01 30.34
CA ASN A 305 21.68 -11.87 31.25
C ASN A 305 20.26 -11.70 31.79
N LYS A 306 19.83 -12.57 32.72
CA LYS A 306 18.57 -12.40 33.45
C LYS A 306 18.85 -11.87 34.85
N ILE A 307 18.22 -10.76 35.20
CA ILE A 307 18.21 -10.21 36.55
C ILE A 307 16.74 -10.11 36.97
N SER A 308 16.43 -10.60 38.16
CA SER A 308 15.06 -10.55 38.71
C SER A 308 15.06 -9.61 39.91
N PHE A 309 14.01 -8.80 40.03
CA PHE A 309 13.81 -7.89 41.15
C PHE A 309 12.46 -8.17 41.79
N VAL A 310 12.40 -8.08 43.11
CA VAL A 310 11.14 -8.20 43.86
C VAL A 310 10.62 -6.80 44.16
N VAL A 311 9.42 -6.50 43.68
CA VAL A 311 8.74 -5.22 43.93
C VAL A 311 7.55 -5.48 44.83
N LYS A 312 7.54 -4.84 46.01
CA LYS A 312 6.37 -4.86 46.90
C LYS A 312 5.32 -3.91 46.33
N VAL A 313 4.12 -4.43 46.05
CA VAL A 313 3.02 -3.67 45.47
C VAL A 313 1.82 -3.75 46.40
N THR A 314 1.30 -2.59 46.81
CA THR A 314 0.09 -2.50 47.62
C THR A 314 -1.05 -1.99 46.73
N PRO A 315 -2.10 -2.80 46.46
CA PRO A 315 -3.26 -2.35 45.69
C PRO A 315 -3.96 -1.19 46.38
N MET A 316 -4.22 -0.10 45.65
CA MET A 316 -4.93 1.08 46.18
C MET A 316 -6.46 0.97 46.08
N LYS A 317 -6.97 -0.01 45.32
CA LYS A 317 -8.40 -0.23 45.07
C LYS A 317 -8.74 -1.69 45.34
N ALA A 318 -9.93 -1.92 45.92
CA ALA A 318 -10.42 -3.26 46.25
C ALA A 318 -10.83 -4.08 45.01
N VAL A 319 -11.23 -3.41 43.93
CA VAL A 319 -11.64 -4.05 42.67
C VAL A 319 -10.99 -3.31 41.50
N GLY A 320 -10.40 -4.09 40.58
CA GLY A 320 -9.83 -3.60 39.33
C GLY A 320 -8.38 -4.02 39.10
N ASP A 321 -7.83 -3.57 37.97
CA ASP A 321 -6.45 -3.85 37.57
C ASP A 321 -5.44 -3.09 38.43
N VAL A 322 -4.45 -3.81 38.95
CA VAL A 322 -3.30 -3.21 39.63
C VAL A 322 -2.25 -2.84 38.58
N LYS A 323 -2.03 -1.53 38.41
CA LYS A 323 -1.04 -0.98 37.48
C LYS A 323 0.05 -0.27 38.26
N ILE A 324 1.29 -0.59 37.94
CA ILE A 324 2.47 0.08 38.50
C ILE A 324 3.25 0.77 37.39
N ALA A 325 3.90 1.88 37.71
CA ALA A 325 4.78 2.59 36.80
C ALA A 325 6.13 2.83 37.48
N PHE A 326 7.22 2.53 36.78
CA PHE A 326 8.57 2.81 37.28
C PHE A 326 9.49 3.30 36.16
N LYS A 327 10.58 3.95 36.56
CA LYS A 327 11.62 4.41 35.65
C LYS A 327 12.80 3.44 35.69
N MET A 328 13.09 2.80 34.56
CA MET A 328 14.24 1.92 34.41
C MET A 328 15.41 2.72 33.84
N LYS A 329 16.51 2.83 34.62
CA LYS A 329 17.75 3.48 34.21
C LYS A 329 18.83 2.43 33.94
N TYR A 330 19.58 2.57 32.85
CA TYR A 330 20.72 1.71 32.58
C TYR A 330 21.79 2.44 31.75
N ASN A 331 23.05 2.00 31.90
CA ASN A 331 24.16 2.50 31.11
C ASN A 331 24.13 1.84 29.72
N TYR A 332 24.10 2.66 28.67
CA TYR A 332 24.13 2.22 27.28
C TYR A 332 25.45 2.58 26.63
N LYS A 333 26.11 1.60 26.02
CA LYS A 333 27.32 1.79 25.20
C LYS A 333 26.95 1.65 23.72
N ASN A 334 27.11 2.73 22.96
CA ASN A 334 26.77 2.72 21.55
C ASN A 334 27.91 2.14 20.71
N ILE A 335 27.82 0.87 20.36
CA ILE A 335 28.82 0.20 19.51
C ILE A 335 28.39 0.42 18.05
N THR A 336 28.67 1.60 17.50
CA THR A 336 28.47 1.90 16.07
C THR A 336 29.69 1.56 15.21
N THR A 337 30.86 1.36 15.84
CA THR A 337 32.10 1.04 15.15
C THR A 337 32.11 -0.43 14.72
N PRO A 338 32.50 -0.76 13.48
CA PRO A 338 32.66 -2.15 13.05
C PRO A 338 33.61 -2.89 13.99
N LEU A 339 33.23 -4.08 14.44
CA LEU A 339 34.17 -4.98 15.13
C LEU A 339 35.33 -5.27 14.16
N GLY A 340 36.49 -4.64 14.37
CA GLY A 340 37.69 -4.85 13.55
C GLY A 340 38.57 -3.64 13.29
N SER A 341 38.12 -2.40 13.57
CA SER A 341 39.02 -1.23 13.50
C SER A 341 39.94 -1.21 14.74
N LYS A 342 41.25 -1.28 14.52
CA LYS A 342 42.31 -1.26 15.56
C LYS A 342 42.40 0.05 16.37
N GLU A 343 41.53 1.02 16.13
CA GLU A 343 41.39 2.21 16.96
C GLU A 343 40.19 2.07 17.89
N GLU A 344 40.45 1.63 19.13
CA GLU A 344 39.49 1.72 20.22
C GLU A 344 39.33 3.20 20.63
N LYS A 345 38.57 3.98 19.86
CA LYS A 345 37.97 5.19 20.43
C LYS A 345 36.98 4.72 21.49
N GLU A 346 37.28 4.99 22.76
CA GLU A 346 36.36 4.74 23.88
C GLU A 346 35.00 5.35 23.55
N THR A 347 34.01 4.50 23.29
CA THR A 347 32.66 4.96 22.99
C THR A 347 32.04 5.46 24.30
N PRO A 348 31.58 6.72 24.36
CA PRO A 348 31.06 7.30 25.59
C PRO A 348 29.83 6.51 26.04
N MET A 349 29.79 6.17 27.34
CA MET A 349 28.63 5.55 27.96
C MET A 349 27.58 6.63 28.25
N VAL A 350 26.34 6.36 27.85
CA VAL A 350 25.20 7.27 28.06
C VAL A 350 24.19 6.58 28.96
N VAL A 351 23.70 7.27 29.99
CA VAL A 351 22.61 6.77 30.82
C VAL A 351 21.29 6.94 30.08
N LEU A 352 20.57 5.85 29.86
CA LEU A 352 19.22 5.87 29.29
C LEU A 352 18.19 5.65 30.40
N GLU A 353 17.09 6.38 30.33
CA GLU A 353 15.93 6.25 31.23
C GLU A 353 14.69 5.91 30.39
N HIS A 354 13.96 4.87 30.77
CA HIS A 354 12.67 4.53 30.17
C HIS A 354 11.59 4.43 31.24
N HIS A 355 10.42 4.97 30.93
CA HIS A 355 9.24 4.81 31.77
C HIS A 355 8.51 3.53 31.35
N VAL A 356 8.32 2.63 32.31
CA VAL A 356 7.72 1.32 32.11
C VAL A 356 6.45 1.22 32.95
N ASP A 357 5.35 0.90 32.28
CA ASP A 357 4.05 0.66 32.88
C ASP A 357 3.77 -0.85 32.86
N VAL A 358 3.45 -1.42 34.02
CA VAL A 358 3.16 -2.84 34.17
C VAL A 358 1.75 -3.00 34.73
N ASN A 359 0.91 -3.76 34.00
CA ASN A 359 -0.36 -4.23 34.47
C ASN A 359 -0.19 -5.63 35.08
N LEU A 360 -0.36 -5.74 36.39
CA LEU A 360 -0.25 -7.01 37.12
C LEU A 360 -1.52 -7.85 37.00
N GLY A 361 -2.60 -7.27 36.47
CA GLY A 361 -3.92 -7.91 36.37
C GLY A 361 -4.83 -7.51 37.52
N GLN A 362 -5.97 -8.20 37.62
CA GLN A 362 -7.01 -7.89 38.59
C GLN A 362 -6.60 -8.32 40.01
N VAL A 363 -7.03 -7.53 40.99
CA VAL A 363 -7.05 -7.97 42.39
C VAL A 363 -8.02 -9.15 42.48
N ILE A 364 -7.51 -10.34 42.80
CA ILE A 364 -8.36 -11.48 43.14
C ILE A 364 -8.82 -11.26 44.58
N PRO A 365 -10.13 -11.09 44.85
CA PRO A 365 -10.63 -11.06 46.21
C PRO A 365 -10.29 -12.41 46.87
N SER A 366 -9.58 -12.36 48.00
CA SER A 366 -9.27 -13.52 48.83
C SER A 366 -10.52 -14.14 49.42
#